data_AF-A0A2H6HCV2-F1
#
_entry.id   AF-A0A2H6HCV2-F1
#
_cell.length_a   1.000
_cell.length_b   1.000
_cell.length_c   1.000
_cell.angle_alpha   90.00
_cell.angle_beta   90.00
_cell.angle_gamma   90.00
#
_symmetry.space_group_name_H-M   'P 1'
#
loop_
_entity.id
_entity.type
_entity.pdbx_description
1 polymer ?
#
loop_
_entity_poly.entity_id
_entity_poly.type
_entity_poly.pdbx_seq_one_letter_code
_entity_poly.pdbx_strand_id
1 'polypeptide(L)'
;MNFLTRIAGAPITWGVDGSPGWGHLMNRERVLAEMQQIGLSATELGPDAYLPEDPEELRALLDRFDLALVGGFVPAVLYRPEFVSENLAYIDRAAATIAGTGAPVMVLGPDSHHSGYDRQIDLTEPEWDTFLAGLDRTMQIAAGHGLKTALHPHWGMAVVRQDHVERVLDQSSWICASTPDTSLWPGLIP
;
A
#
# COMPACT_ATOMS: atom_id res chain seq x y z
N MET A 1 23.31 -11.28 10.90
CA MET A 1 22.17 -10.67 10.19
C MET A 1 22.48 -9.18 10.09
N ASN A 2 22.60 -8.64 8.87
CA ASN A 2 22.89 -7.22 8.66
C ASN A 2 21.57 -6.42 8.77
N PHE A 3 21.58 -5.27 9.45
CA PHE A 3 20.40 -4.41 9.62
C PHE A 3 19.74 -4.04 8.29
N LEU A 4 20.55 -3.77 7.25
CA LEU A 4 20.06 -3.36 5.93
C LEU A 4 19.20 -4.42 5.24
N THR A 5 19.35 -5.71 5.57
CA THR A 5 18.51 -6.77 4.97
C THR A 5 17.08 -6.77 5.48
N ARG A 6 16.74 -5.86 6.41
CA ARG A 6 15.39 -5.66 6.94
C ARG A 6 14.80 -4.30 6.53
N ILE A 7 15.47 -3.56 5.65
CA ILE A 7 15.05 -2.26 5.18
C ILE A 7 14.75 -2.35 3.69
N ALA A 8 13.62 -1.77 3.29
CA ALA A 8 13.28 -1.54 1.90
C ALA A 8 13.17 -0.04 1.63
N GLY A 9 13.47 0.36 0.40
CA GLY A 9 13.24 1.71 -0.07
C GLY A 9 11.89 1.82 -0.79
N ALA A 10 11.06 2.78 -0.39
CA ALA A 10 9.88 3.15 -1.16
C ALA A 10 10.27 4.17 -2.26
N PRO A 11 9.86 3.98 -3.53
CA PRO A 11 10.17 4.91 -4.62
C PRO A 11 9.76 6.37 -4.36
N ILE A 12 8.73 6.60 -3.54
CA ILE A 12 8.29 7.93 -3.14
C ILE A 12 9.41 8.77 -2.49
N THR A 13 10.39 8.14 -1.85
CA THR A 13 11.60 8.80 -1.29
C THR A 13 12.40 9.55 -2.37
N TRP A 14 12.35 9.09 -3.61
CA TRP A 14 12.98 9.72 -4.78
C TRP A 14 12.05 10.66 -5.55
N GLY A 15 10.88 10.98 -5.00
CA GLY A 15 9.88 11.84 -5.64
C GLY A 15 9.01 11.11 -6.65
N VAL A 16 8.82 9.80 -6.50
CA VAL A 16 7.90 9.01 -7.33
C VAL A 16 6.55 8.94 -6.61
N ASP A 17 5.64 9.85 -6.96
CA ASP A 17 4.30 9.93 -6.37
C ASP A 17 3.25 9.98 -7.49
N GLY A 18 2.29 9.06 -7.45
CA GLY A 18 1.21 8.95 -8.44
C GLY A 18 0.08 9.96 -8.25
N SER A 19 0.16 10.83 -7.24
CA SER A 19 -0.90 11.79 -6.90
C SER A 19 -1.16 12.76 -8.06
N PRO A 20 -2.44 13.09 -8.33
CA PRO A 20 -2.81 14.05 -9.36
C PRO A 20 -2.07 15.38 -9.20
N GLY A 21 -1.40 15.83 -10.26
CA GLY A 21 -0.67 17.10 -10.27
C GLY A 21 0.74 17.08 -9.68
N TRP A 22 1.26 15.93 -9.22
CA TRP A 22 2.62 15.82 -8.66
C TRP A 22 3.72 16.26 -9.64
N GLY A 23 3.57 15.94 -10.93
CA GLY A 23 4.47 16.38 -11.99
C GLY A 23 5.51 15.32 -12.36
N HIS A 24 6.79 15.61 -12.16
CA HIS A 24 7.88 14.76 -12.65
C HIS A 24 8.08 13.53 -11.76
N LEU A 25 7.96 12.34 -12.35
CA LEU A 25 8.39 11.09 -11.75
C LEU A 25 9.85 10.83 -12.10
N MET A 26 10.69 10.62 -11.09
CA MET A 26 12.08 10.21 -11.29
C MET A 26 12.13 8.90 -12.08
N ASN A 27 13.10 8.75 -12.98
CA ASN A 27 13.22 7.55 -13.80
C ASN A 27 13.47 6.28 -12.95
N ARG A 28 12.78 5.17 -13.29
CA ARG A 28 12.83 3.91 -12.54
C ARG A 28 14.22 3.31 -12.43
N GLU A 29 15.00 3.27 -13.51
CA GLU A 29 16.35 2.72 -13.49
C GLU A 29 17.27 3.55 -12.59
N ARG A 30 17.11 4.87 -12.58
CA ARG A 30 17.85 5.74 -11.67
C ARG A 30 17.52 5.45 -10.20
N VAL A 31 16.23 5.38 -9.86
CA VAL A 31 15.80 5.12 -8.48
C VAL A 31 16.31 3.77 -7.97
N LEU A 32 16.16 2.71 -8.77
CA LEU A 32 16.63 1.37 -8.40
C LEU A 32 18.16 1.30 -8.28
N ALA A 33 18.90 1.97 -9.18
CA ALA A 33 20.36 2.08 -9.09
C ALA A 33 20.81 2.81 -7.81
N GLU A 34 20.14 3.92 -7.47
CA GLU A 34 20.48 4.69 -6.26
C GLU A 34 20.16 3.89 -4.99
N MET A 35 19.07 3.10 -4.96
CA MET A 35 18.77 2.16 -3.87
C MET A 35 19.90 1.13 -3.67
N GLN A 36 20.37 0.51 -4.76
CA GLN A 36 21.48 -0.44 -4.73
C GLN A 36 22.77 0.24 -4.22
N GLN A 37 23.08 1.45 -4.70
CA GLN A 37 24.29 2.20 -4.32
C GLN A 37 24.36 2.51 -2.82
N ILE A 38 23.22 2.76 -2.17
CA ILE A 38 23.15 2.99 -0.72
C ILE A 38 23.02 1.69 0.10
N GLY A 39 23.06 0.52 -0.56
CA GLY A 39 23.08 -0.79 0.07
C GLY A 39 21.72 -1.35 0.46
N LEU A 40 20.62 -0.84 -0.11
CA LEU A 40 19.31 -1.47 0.04
C LEU A 40 19.24 -2.74 -0.80
N SER A 41 18.54 -3.75 -0.28
CA SER A 41 18.31 -5.03 -0.95
C SER A 41 16.84 -5.25 -1.31
N ALA A 42 15.99 -4.25 -1.08
CA ALA A 42 14.56 -4.37 -1.29
C ALA A 42 13.89 -3.02 -1.62
N THR A 43 12.77 -3.10 -2.33
CA THR A 43 11.92 -1.95 -2.68
C THR A 43 10.43 -2.28 -2.57
N GLU A 44 9.60 -1.23 -2.53
CA GLU A 44 8.15 -1.31 -2.74
C GLU A 44 7.79 -1.01 -4.20
N LEU A 45 6.59 -1.43 -4.61
CA LEU A 45 6.14 -1.35 -6.02
C LEU A 45 6.10 0.08 -6.58
N GLY A 46 5.86 1.08 -5.73
CA GLY A 46 5.56 2.44 -6.16
C GLY A 46 4.15 2.57 -6.74
N PRO A 47 3.80 3.71 -7.37
CA PRO A 47 2.48 3.93 -7.95
C PRO A 47 2.26 3.10 -9.22
N ASP A 48 1.00 2.95 -9.61
CA ASP A 48 0.59 2.22 -10.81
C ASP A 48 1.39 2.66 -12.07
N ALA A 49 1.72 1.68 -12.91
CA ALA A 49 2.53 1.81 -14.13
C ALA A 49 3.97 2.35 -13.96
N TYR A 50 4.42 2.66 -12.74
CA TYR A 50 5.81 3.10 -12.49
C TYR A 50 6.82 1.97 -12.65
N LEU A 51 6.54 0.79 -12.10
CA LEU A 51 7.26 -0.45 -12.37
C LEU A 51 6.43 -1.35 -13.31
N PRO A 52 7.03 -2.36 -13.97
CA PRO A 52 6.26 -3.30 -14.80
C PRO A 52 5.14 -3.99 -14.03
N GLU A 53 3.99 -4.20 -14.68
CA GLU A 53 2.84 -4.89 -14.10
C GLU A 53 2.94 -6.41 -14.23
N ASP A 54 3.63 -6.88 -15.27
CA ASP A 54 3.93 -8.30 -15.44
C ASP A 54 4.96 -8.75 -14.38
N PRO A 55 4.66 -9.78 -13.57
CA PRO A 55 5.55 -10.21 -12.49
C PRO A 55 6.92 -10.69 -12.97
N GLU A 56 6.99 -11.32 -14.15
CA GLU A 56 8.26 -11.84 -14.69
C GLU A 56 9.16 -10.69 -15.15
N GLU A 57 8.58 -9.72 -15.88
CA GLU A 57 9.28 -8.50 -16.28
C GLU A 57 9.73 -7.68 -15.07
N LEU A 58 8.86 -7.54 -14.05
CA LEU A 58 9.16 -6.84 -12.82
C LEU A 58 10.34 -7.49 -12.08
N ARG A 59 10.30 -8.81 -11.89
CA ARG A 59 11.40 -9.55 -11.25
C ARG A 59 12.70 -9.40 -12.05
N ALA A 60 12.65 -9.57 -13.37
CA ALA A 60 13.83 -9.42 -14.22
C ALA A 60 14.44 -8.01 -14.15
N LEU A 61 13.60 -6.97 -13.99
CA LEU A 61 14.08 -5.61 -13.77
C LEU A 61 14.78 -5.47 -12.41
N LEU A 62 14.16 -5.96 -11.33
CA LEU A 62 14.69 -5.83 -9.97
C LEU A 62 15.99 -6.64 -9.77
N ASP A 63 16.09 -7.82 -10.38
CA ASP A 63 17.29 -8.68 -10.34
C ASP A 63 18.53 -7.96 -10.90
N ARG A 64 18.37 -7.03 -11.85
CA ARG A 64 19.48 -6.23 -12.40
C ARG A 64 20.10 -5.28 -11.37
N PHE A 65 19.41 -5.01 -10.28
CA PHE A 65 19.81 -4.09 -9.21
C PHE A 65 19.98 -4.81 -7.86
N ASP A 66 19.94 -6.14 -7.84
CA ASP A 66 19.98 -6.97 -6.61
C ASP A 66 18.88 -6.58 -5.58
N LEU A 67 17.70 -6.20 -6.06
CA LEU A 67 16.57 -5.80 -5.22
C LEU A 67 15.48 -6.87 -5.23
N ALA A 68 14.85 -7.10 -4.08
CA ALA A 68 13.61 -7.83 -3.97
C ALA A 68 12.41 -6.89 -3.81
N LEU A 69 11.23 -7.28 -4.31
CA LEU A 69 9.99 -6.61 -3.95
C LEU A 69 9.53 -7.10 -2.57
N VAL A 70 9.23 -6.19 -1.65
CA VAL A 70 8.69 -6.55 -0.32
C VAL A 70 7.18 -6.31 -0.18
N GLY A 71 6.61 -5.52 -1.08
CA GLY A 71 5.18 -5.26 -1.14
C GLY A 71 4.84 -4.09 -2.06
N GLY A 72 3.56 -3.70 -2.04
CA GLY A 72 3.06 -2.56 -2.79
C GLY A 72 1.92 -1.86 -2.05
N PHE A 73 1.87 -0.54 -2.20
CA PHE A 73 0.78 0.29 -1.71
C PHE A 73 -0.38 0.29 -2.72
N VAL A 74 -1.57 -0.11 -2.27
CA VAL A 74 -2.76 -0.32 -3.10
C VAL A 74 -3.89 0.54 -2.53
N PRO A 75 -4.08 1.78 -3.03
CA PRO A 75 -5.17 2.65 -2.60
C PRO A 75 -6.49 2.15 -3.19
N ALA A 76 -7.53 2.01 -2.37
CA ALA A 76 -8.83 1.53 -2.80
C ALA A 76 -10.00 2.17 -2.04
N VAL A 77 -11.06 2.55 -2.77
CA VAL A 77 -12.30 3.05 -2.19
C VAL A 77 -13.21 1.87 -1.85
N LEU A 78 -13.35 1.58 -0.55
CA LEU A 78 -14.08 0.40 -0.07
C LEU A 78 -15.42 0.71 0.63
N TYR A 79 -15.76 1.98 0.82
CA TYR A 79 -16.93 2.39 1.60
C TYR A 79 -18.10 2.95 0.76
N ARG A 80 -17.86 3.16 -0.53
CA ARG A 80 -18.83 3.67 -1.51
C ARG A 80 -19.29 2.52 -2.41
N PRO A 81 -20.55 2.05 -2.31
CA PRO A 81 -21.01 0.86 -3.04
C PRO A 81 -20.75 0.90 -4.54
N GLU A 82 -20.82 2.08 -5.16
CA GLU A 82 -20.57 2.30 -6.58
C GLU A 82 -19.12 2.05 -7.02
N PHE A 83 -18.15 2.16 -6.10
CA PHE A 83 -16.72 1.99 -6.38
C PHE A 83 -16.17 0.64 -5.92
N VAL A 84 -16.83 -0.05 -4.97
CA VAL A 84 -16.31 -1.27 -4.35
C VAL A 84 -15.98 -2.36 -5.38
N SER A 85 -16.86 -2.61 -6.36
CA SER A 85 -16.65 -3.71 -7.30
C SER A 85 -15.43 -3.50 -8.20
N GLU A 86 -15.21 -2.28 -8.71
CA GLU A 86 -14.05 -1.99 -9.53
C GLU A 86 -12.76 -1.98 -8.71
N ASN A 87 -12.82 -1.50 -7.47
CA ASN A 87 -11.68 -1.47 -6.56
C ASN A 87 -11.25 -2.87 -6.14
N LEU A 88 -12.18 -3.79 -5.89
CA LEU A 88 -11.84 -5.19 -5.63
C LEU A 88 -11.18 -5.87 -6.84
N ALA A 89 -11.60 -5.53 -8.06
CA ALA A 89 -10.95 -6.02 -9.28
C ALA A 89 -9.54 -5.42 -9.47
N TYR A 90 -9.34 -4.16 -9.09
CA TYR A 90 -8.01 -3.54 -9.06
C TYR A 90 -7.09 -4.21 -8.03
N ILE A 91 -7.59 -4.40 -6.81
CA ILE A 91 -6.89 -5.11 -5.72
C ILE A 91 -6.45 -6.50 -6.17
N ASP A 92 -7.32 -7.27 -6.84
CA ASP A 92 -6.98 -8.61 -7.33
C ASP A 92 -5.82 -8.59 -8.33
N ARG A 93 -5.81 -7.63 -9.27
CA ARG A 93 -4.68 -7.46 -10.20
C ARG A 93 -3.39 -7.06 -9.49
N ALA A 94 -3.46 -6.09 -8.58
CA ALA A 94 -2.30 -5.65 -7.80
C ALA A 94 -1.75 -6.79 -6.94
N ALA A 95 -2.62 -7.56 -6.30
CA ALA A 95 -2.27 -8.74 -5.53
C ALA A 95 -1.57 -9.80 -6.39
N ALA A 96 -2.07 -10.07 -7.60
CA ALA A 96 -1.43 -10.99 -8.53
C ALA A 96 -0.01 -10.52 -8.93
N THR A 97 0.17 -9.22 -9.22
CA THR A 97 1.49 -8.65 -9.52
C THR A 97 2.45 -8.79 -8.34
N ILE A 98 2.04 -8.38 -7.13
CA ILE A 98 2.86 -8.42 -5.92
C ILE A 98 3.22 -9.88 -5.55
N ALA A 99 2.23 -10.78 -5.57
CA ALA A 99 2.47 -12.19 -5.25
C ALA A 99 3.35 -12.89 -6.28
N GLY A 100 3.20 -12.53 -7.57
CA GLY A 100 3.99 -13.10 -8.66
C GLY A 100 5.50 -12.83 -8.56
N THR A 101 5.92 -11.78 -7.83
CA THR A 101 7.34 -11.53 -7.54
C THR A 101 7.84 -12.24 -6.27
N GLY A 102 6.96 -12.96 -5.57
CA GLY A 102 7.24 -13.57 -4.27
C GLY A 102 7.21 -12.60 -3.08
N ALA A 103 6.70 -11.37 -3.28
CA ALA A 103 6.56 -10.42 -2.18
C ALA A 103 5.47 -10.90 -1.20
N PRO A 104 5.63 -10.70 0.11
CA PRO A 104 4.72 -11.26 1.11
C PRO A 104 3.54 -10.37 1.51
N VAL A 105 3.58 -9.07 1.20
CA VAL A 105 2.67 -8.07 1.79
C VAL A 105 2.03 -7.18 0.73
N MET A 106 0.72 -7.00 0.85
CA MET A 106 -0.03 -5.92 0.21
C MET A 106 -0.37 -4.87 1.27
N VAL A 107 -0.07 -3.60 0.99
CA VAL A 107 -0.36 -2.48 1.88
C VAL A 107 -1.60 -1.75 1.36
N LEU A 108 -2.75 -1.95 2.01
CA LEU A 108 -4.01 -1.33 1.64
C LEU A 108 -4.07 0.13 2.13
N GLY A 109 -4.23 1.06 1.18
CA GLY A 109 -4.61 2.43 1.44
C GLY A 109 -6.14 2.60 1.37
N PRO A 110 -6.83 2.97 2.44
CA PRO A 110 -8.28 3.13 2.42
C PRO A 110 -8.64 4.48 1.78
N ASP A 111 -8.67 4.54 0.45
CA ASP A 111 -8.84 5.77 -0.33
C ASP A 111 -10.14 6.53 -0.01
N SER A 112 -10.08 7.86 -0.03
CA SER A 112 -11.18 8.75 0.34
C SER A 112 -12.06 9.20 -0.82
N HIS A 113 -11.94 8.61 -2.02
CA HIS A 113 -12.56 8.99 -3.31
C HIS A 113 -12.31 10.42 -3.79
N HIS A 114 -11.59 11.23 -3.01
CA HIS A 114 -11.23 12.59 -3.37
C HIS A 114 -9.87 12.61 -4.07
N SER A 115 -9.69 13.56 -4.98
CA SER A 115 -8.39 13.78 -5.61
C SER A 115 -7.40 14.33 -4.57
N GLY A 116 -6.30 13.61 -4.36
CA GLY A 116 -5.25 14.00 -3.41
C GLY A 116 -5.65 13.84 -1.94
N TYR A 117 -4.85 14.41 -1.04
CA TYR A 117 -4.93 14.14 0.41
C TYR A 117 -5.35 15.35 1.26
N ASP A 118 -5.75 16.46 0.64
CA ASP A 118 -6.02 17.73 1.34
C ASP A 118 -7.36 17.74 2.11
N ARG A 119 -8.19 16.70 1.94
CA ARG A 119 -9.53 16.65 2.49
C ARG A 119 -9.71 15.48 3.47
N GLN A 120 -10.15 15.80 4.67
CA GLN A 120 -10.66 14.80 5.61
C GLN A 120 -12.10 14.42 5.30
N ILE A 121 -12.42 13.17 5.60
CA ILE A 121 -13.76 12.61 5.54
C ILE A 121 -14.04 11.86 6.84
N ASP A 122 -15.32 11.81 7.20
CA ASP A 122 -15.83 10.93 8.23
C ASP A 122 -16.85 10.00 7.59
N LEU A 123 -16.65 8.70 7.78
CA LEU A 123 -17.60 7.70 7.30
C LEU A 123 -18.83 7.71 8.20
N THR A 124 -20.01 7.70 7.59
CA THR A 124 -21.27 7.39 8.27
C THR A 124 -21.30 5.91 8.67
N GLU A 125 -22.20 5.52 9.59
CA GLU A 125 -22.34 4.12 10.00
C GLU A 125 -22.57 3.14 8.82
N PRO A 126 -23.47 3.44 7.84
CA PRO A 126 -23.61 2.57 6.67
C PRO A 126 -22.36 2.50 5.77
N GLU A 127 -21.58 3.58 5.72
CA GLU A 127 -20.31 3.59 4.98
C GLU A 127 -19.25 2.76 5.70
N TRP A 128 -19.22 2.79 7.03
CA TRP A 128 -18.40 1.89 7.84
C TRP A 128 -18.76 0.42 7.61
N ASP A 129 -20.05 0.07 7.59
CA ASP A 129 -20.50 -1.29 7.29
C ASP A 129 -20.03 -1.74 5.90
N THR A 130 -20.14 -0.84 4.91
CA THR A 130 -19.67 -1.09 3.54
C THR A 130 -18.15 -1.26 3.49
N PHE A 131 -17.41 -0.39 4.18
CA PHE A 131 -15.96 -0.42 4.29
C PHE A 131 -15.46 -1.74 4.85
N LEU A 132 -16.03 -2.19 5.98
CA LEU A 132 -15.61 -3.42 6.65
C LEU A 132 -15.90 -4.66 5.80
N ALA A 133 -17.07 -4.71 5.14
CA ALA A 133 -17.37 -5.78 4.18
C ALA A 133 -16.42 -5.77 2.97
N GLY A 134 -16.03 -4.58 2.48
CA GLY A 134 -15.02 -4.42 1.43
C GLY A 134 -13.62 -4.84 1.88
N LEU A 135 -13.26 -4.52 3.12
CA LEU A 135 -11.99 -4.90 3.74
C LEU A 135 -11.88 -6.42 3.89
N ASP A 136 -12.92 -7.09 4.36
CA ASP A 136 -12.94 -8.55 4.46
C ASP A 136 -12.72 -9.23 3.10
N ARG A 137 -13.37 -8.73 2.05
CA ARG A 137 -13.17 -9.22 0.67
C ARG A 137 -11.77 -8.95 0.18
N THR A 138 -11.21 -7.78 0.48
CA THR A 138 -9.83 -7.41 0.14
C THR A 138 -8.83 -8.38 0.78
N MET A 139 -9.02 -8.69 2.06
CA MET A 139 -8.19 -9.63 2.80
C MET A 139 -8.32 -11.06 2.26
N GLN A 140 -9.52 -11.48 1.85
CA GLN A 140 -9.75 -12.78 1.20
C GLN A 140 -9.03 -12.88 -0.15
N ILE A 141 -9.09 -11.83 -0.98
CA ILE A 141 -8.37 -11.76 -2.25
C ILE A 141 -6.87 -11.87 -2.01
N ALA A 142 -6.31 -11.03 -1.15
CA ALA A 142 -4.89 -11.03 -0.83
C ALA A 142 -4.43 -12.40 -0.30
N ALA A 143 -5.18 -13.00 0.63
CA ALA A 143 -4.88 -14.33 1.17
C ALA A 143 -4.97 -15.42 0.09
N GLY A 144 -5.88 -15.29 -0.89
CA GLY A 144 -5.98 -16.18 -2.05
C GLY A 144 -4.72 -16.19 -2.92
N HIS A 145 -4.01 -15.06 -2.99
CA HIS A 145 -2.70 -14.93 -3.62
C HIS A 145 -1.51 -15.24 -2.69
N GLY A 146 -1.78 -15.63 -1.44
CA GLY A 146 -0.74 -15.93 -0.44
C GLY A 146 -0.13 -14.69 0.25
N LEU A 147 -0.76 -13.52 0.08
CA LEU A 147 -0.30 -12.26 0.66
C LEU A 147 -0.91 -12.01 2.04
N LYS A 148 -0.16 -11.29 2.88
CA LYS A 148 -0.70 -10.64 4.07
C LYS A 148 -1.15 -9.23 3.72
N THR A 149 -2.26 -8.79 4.32
CA THR A 149 -2.74 -7.41 4.16
C THR A 149 -2.29 -6.57 5.35
N ALA A 150 -1.69 -5.41 5.08
CA ALA A 150 -1.44 -4.37 6.07
C ALA A 150 -2.31 -3.14 5.76
N LEU A 151 -2.95 -2.55 6.76
CA LEU A 151 -3.67 -1.28 6.61
C LEU A 151 -2.69 -0.11 6.70
N HIS A 152 -2.88 0.92 5.89
CA HIS A 152 -2.11 2.15 5.95
C HIS A 152 -3.01 3.35 6.27
N PRO A 153 -3.21 3.67 7.56
CA PRO A 153 -3.91 4.88 7.95
C PRO A 153 -3.09 6.10 7.52
N HIS A 154 -3.71 7.03 6.80
CA HIS A 154 -3.00 8.19 6.25
C HIS A 154 -3.90 9.42 6.24
N TRP A 155 -3.33 10.60 6.41
CA TRP A 155 -4.08 11.83 6.28
C TRP A 155 -4.78 11.93 4.92
N GLY A 156 -6.03 12.37 4.91
CA GLY A 156 -6.81 12.48 3.67
C GLY A 156 -7.35 11.15 3.12
N MET A 157 -7.19 10.04 3.84
CA MET A 157 -7.82 8.75 3.55
C MET A 157 -9.04 8.49 4.45
N ALA A 158 -9.78 7.42 4.21
CA ALA A 158 -10.99 7.07 4.96
C ALA A 158 -10.71 6.58 6.40
N VAL A 159 -9.56 5.93 6.63
CA VAL A 159 -9.09 5.53 7.97
C VAL A 159 -7.82 6.33 8.27
N VAL A 160 -7.84 7.08 9.36
CA VAL A 160 -6.74 8.01 9.72
C VAL A 160 -6.47 8.00 11.21
N ARG A 161 -7.52 8.25 11.99
CA ARG A 161 -7.45 8.50 13.43
C ARG A 161 -7.40 7.20 14.23
N GLN A 162 -7.01 7.32 15.50
CA GLN A 162 -6.96 6.21 16.43
C GLN A 162 -8.28 5.46 16.56
N ASP A 163 -9.39 6.17 16.73
CA ASP A 163 -10.73 5.57 16.82
C ASP A 163 -11.12 4.81 15.54
N HIS A 164 -10.67 5.28 14.37
CA HIS A 164 -10.89 4.56 13.11
C HIS A 164 -10.10 3.24 13.08
N VAL A 165 -8.83 3.27 13.48
CA VAL A 165 -7.96 2.08 13.49
C VAL A 165 -8.42 1.07 14.52
N GLU A 166 -8.77 1.51 15.73
CA GLU A 166 -9.34 0.66 16.78
C GLU A 166 -10.61 -0.02 16.29
N ARG A 167 -11.52 0.74 15.66
CA ARG A 167 -12.73 0.17 15.06
C ARG A 167 -12.43 -0.91 14.02
N VAL A 168 -11.42 -0.70 13.17
CA VAL A 168 -11.00 -1.72 12.20
C VAL A 168 -10.39 -2.94 12.90
N LEU A 169 -9.55 -2.77 13.91
CA LEU A 169 -8.92 -3.88 14.64
C LEU A 169 -9.94 -4.71 15.42
N ASP A 170 -10.96 -4.07 15.99
CA ASP A 170 -12.02 -4.75 16.76
C ASP A 170 -12.99 -5.54 15.85
N GLN A 171 -13.14 -5.10 14.59
CA GLN A 171 -14.15 -5.61 13.66
C GLN A 171 -13.56 -6.37 12.47
N SER A 172 -12.23 -6.47 12.37
CA SER A 172 -11.52 -7.29 11.38
C SER A 172 -10.65 -8.34 12.07
N SER A 173 -10.55 -9.51 11.46
CA SER A 173 -9.94 -10.66 12.12
C SER A 173 -8.41 -10.74 11.98
N TRP A 174 -7.79 -10.04 11.01
CA TRP A 174 -6.39 -10.29 10.62
C TRP A 174 -5.69 -9.14 9.89
N ILE A 175 -5.61 -7.92 10.45
CA ILE A 175 -4.87 -6.82 9.82
C ILE A 175 -3.69 -6.31 10.66
N CYS A 176 -2.54 -6.08 10.02
CA CYS A 176 -1.42 -5.37 10.62
C CYS A 176 -1.52 -3.88 10.27
N ALA A 177 -1.38 -2.97 11.24
CA ALA A 177 -1.30 -1.54 10.95
C ALA A 177 0.13 -1.16 10.51
N SER A 178 0.24 -0.43 9.40
CA SER A 178 1.47 0.25 8.96
C SER A 178 1.29 1.75 9.23
N THR A 179 2.21 2.35 9.99
CA THR A 179 2.06 3.74 10.45
C THR A 179 3.02 4.66 9.69
N PRO A 180 2.54 5.64 8.90
CA PRO A 180 3.39 6.66 8.29
C PRO A 180 3.70 7.83 9.23
N ASP A 181 2.90 8.06 10.28
CA ASP A 181 3.01 9.26 11.12
C ASP A 181 2.63 9.00 12.59
N THR A 182 3.62 8.94 13.48
CA THR A 182 3.42 8.79 14.93
C THR A 182 3.21 10.12 15.65
N SER A 183 3.38 11.26 14.97
CA SER A 183 3.20 12.59 15.58
C SER A 183 1.74 12.89 15.94
N LEU A 184 0.81 12.11 15.38
CA LEU A 184 -0.62 12.16 15.69
C LEU A 184 -1.02 11.19 16.83
N TRP A 185 -0.08 10.47 17.46
CA TRP A 185 -0.34 9.35 18.38
C TRP A 185 0.53 9.38 19.65
N PRO A 186 0.27 10.28 20.62
CA PRO A 186 0.94 10.19 21.91
C PRO A 186 0.37 9.01 22.73
N GLY A 187 1.05 7.84 22.73
CA GLY A 187 0.75 6.80 23.72
C GLY A 187 1.03 5.34 23.39
N LEU A 188 1.61 4.99 22.24
CA LEU A 188 1.73 3.59 21.80
C LEU A 188 3.16 3.12 21.52
N ILE A 189 4.07 3.34 22.47
CA ILE A 189 5.26 2.49 22.72
C ILE A 189 5.55 2.58 24.25
N PRO A 190 5.73 1.47 24.99
CA PRO A 190 6.29 1.52 26.34
C PRO A 190 7.69 2.14 26.38
#